data_AF-A0A3M1S062-F1
#
_entry.id   AF-A0A3M1S062-F1
#
_cell.length_a   1.000
_cell.length_b   1.000
_cell.length_c   1.000
_cell.angle_alpha   90.00
_cell.angle_beta   90.00
_cell.angle_gamma   90.00
#
_symmetry.space_group_name_H-M   'P 1'
#
loop_
_entity.id
_entity.type
_entity.pdbx_description
1 polymer ?
#
loop_
_entity_poly.entity_id
_entity_poly.type
_entity_poly.pdbx_seq_one_letter_code
_entity_poly.pdbx_strand_id
1 'polypeptide(L)'
;MPPMHEHDETPPQPDALDTVELRRPRHFDWIRTAGMLAVLGLFALVTLQFTPFWPAPENHAGVGSPLPAIDLQPLTADSGPVATADIEGKVVLLNFWGTWCPPCRQEAPHIDALYQTFGGNEGFRLLSVSCSGNP
;
A
#
# COMPACT_ATOMS: atom_id res chain seq x y z
N MET A 1 -44.19 -19.52 -89.96
CA MET A 1 -42.75 -19.36 -90.24
C MET A 1 -42.35 -17.89 -90.03
N PRO A 2 -41.93 -17.50 -88.81
CA PRO A 2 -41.17 -16.26 -88.59
C PRO A 2 -39.75 -16.57 -88.06
N PRO A 3 -38.73 -15.72 -88.34
CA PRO A 3 -37.32 -16.05 -88.24
C PRO A 3 -36.71 -15.81 -86.85
N MET A 4 -35.65 -16.58 -86.57
CA MET A 4 -34.73 -16.43 -85.44
C MET A 4 -33.83 -15.21 -85.64
N HIS A 5 -33.57 -14.45 -84.58
CA HIS A 5 -32.49 -13.45 -84.54
C HIS A 5 -31.61 -13.66 -83.30
N GLU A 6 -30.40 -14.13 -83.61
CA GLU A 6 -29.07 -13.87 -83.04
C GLU A 6 -28.97 -13.25 -81.63
N HIS A 7 -28.25 -13.94 -80.75
CA HIS A 7 -27.69 -13.41 -79.51
C HIS A 7 -26.35 -12.71 -79.78
N ASP A 8 -26.20 -11.46 -79.34
CA ASP A 8 -24.93 -10.74 -79.32
C ASP A 8 -24.42 -10.68 -77.86
N GLU A 9 -23.35 -11.41 -77.56
CA GLU A 9 -22.68 -11.40 -76.25
C GLU A 9 -21.47 -10.46 -76.28
N THR A 10 -21.56 -9.36 -75.53
CA THR A 10 -20.46 -8.38 -75.31
C THR A 10 -19.49 -8.88 -74.22
N PRO A 11 -18.17 -8.59 -74.28
CA PRO A 11 -17.17 -9.15 -73.36
C PRO A 11 -17.31 -8.62 -71.92
N PRO A 12 -16.87 -9.37 -70.89
CA PRO A 12 -17.05 -8.97 -69.49
C PRO A 12 -16.13 -7.81 -69.10
N GLN A 13 -16.69 -6.80 -68.43
CA GLN A 13 -15.94 -5.71 -67.81
C GLN A 13 -15.52 -6.08 -66.36
N PRO A 14 -14.34 -5.62 -65.90
CA PRO A 14 -13.84 -5.91 -64.55
C PRO A 14 -14.74 -5.29 -63.47
N ASP A 15 -14.92 -6.03 -62.40
CA ASP A 15 -15.84 -5.77 -61.30
C ASP A 15 -15.35 -4.65 -60.37
N ALA A 16 -16.25 -3.71 -60.11
CA ALA A 16 -16.01 -2.48 -59.37
C ALA A 16 -15.65 -2.66 -57.88
N LEU A 17 -15.48 -3.90 -57.41
CA LEU A 17 -15.23 -4.19 -55.99
C LEU A 17 -13.76 -3.99 -55.60
N ASP A 18 -12.83 -3.96 -56.55
CA ASP A 18 -11.40 -3.80 -56.29
C ASP A 18 -10.95 -2.35 -56.07
N THR A 19 -11.79 -1.36 -56.37
CA THR A 19 -11.43 0.07 -56.28
C THR A 19 -11.98 0.77 -55.03
N VAL A 20 -12.64 0.05 -54.13
CA VAL A 20 -13.10 0.60 -52.84
C VAL A 20 -11.94 0.65 -51.86
N GLU A 21 -10.99 1.55 -52.10
CA GLU A 21 -10.09 2.03 -51.04
C GLU A 21 -10.95 2.62 -49.92
N LEU A 22 -10.97 1.96 -48.76
CA LEU A 22 -11.62 2.43 -47.55
C LEU A 22 -10.95 3.73 -47.09
N ARG A 23 -11.41 4.86 -47.63
CA ARG A 23 -11.03 6.22 -47.25
C ARG A 23 -11.45 6.44 -45.80
N ARG A 24 -10.57 6.12 -44.84
CA ARG A 24 -10.81 6.43 -43.42
C ARG A 24 -11.11 7.93 -43.32
N PRO A 25 -12.32 8.30 -42.91
CA PRO A 25 -12.71 9.69 -42.91
C PRO A 25 -11.96 10.42 -41.79
N ARG A 26 -11.42 11.60 -42.09
CA ARG A 26 -10.56 12.41 -41.18
C ARG A 26 -11.20 12.70 -39.81
N HIS A 27 -12.53 12.58 -39.67
CA HIS A 27 -13.22 12.70 -38.40
C HIS A 27 -12.86 11.57 -37.41
N PHE A 28 -12.47 10.40 -37.91
CA PHE A 28 -12.09 9.25 -37.09
C PHE A 28 -10.77 9.48 -36.37
N ASP A 29 -9.83 10.21 -36.99
CA ASP A 29 -8.53 10.53 -36.38
C ASP A 29 -8.68 11.56 -35.25
N TRP A 30 -9.64 12.49 -35.35
CA TRP A 30 -9.95 13.44 -34.27
C TRP A 30 -10.65 12.79 -33.08
N ILE A 31 -11.55 11.82 -33.33
CA ILE A 31 -12.18 11.05 -32.25
C ILE A 31 -11.16 10.18 -31.52
N ARG A 32 -10.21 9.58 -32.25
CA ARG A 32 -9.13 8.77 -31.66
C ARG A 32 -8.17 9.58 -30.82
N THR A 33 -7.76 10.75 -31.32
CA THR A 33 -6.86 11.64 -30.57
C THR A 33 -7.54 12.26 -29.36
N ALA A 34 -8.80 12.71 -29.48
CA ALA A 34 -9.59 13.20 -28.35
C ALA A 34 -9.82 12.11 -27.29
N GLY A 35 -10.14 10.88 -27.70
CA GLY A 35 -10.28 9.73 -26.80
C GLY A 35 -8.98 9.41 -26.05
N MET A 36 -7.84 9.44 -26.74
CA MET A 36 -6.54 9.16 -26.12
C MET A 36 -6.13 10.23 -25.10
N LEU A 37 -6.38 11.50 -25.40
CA LEU A 37 -6.14 12.61 -24.45
C LEU A 37 -7.04 12.53 -23.23
N ALA A 38 -8.32 12.15 -23.41
CA ALA A 38 -9.24 11.94 -22.29
C ALA A 38 -8.77 10.80 -21.37
N VAL A 39 -8.29 9.68 -21.93
CA VAL A 39 -7.76 8.55 -21.17
C VAL A 39 -6.47 8.93 -20.43
N LEU A 40 -5.53 9.63 -21.08
CA LEU A 40 -4.30 10.10 -20.44
C LEU A 40 -4.59 11.12 -19.32
N GLY A 41 -5.55 12.01 -19.52
CA GLY A 41 -6.00 12.96 -18.50
C GLY A 41 -6.67 12.27 -17.31
N LEU A 42 -7.52 11.28 -17.57
CA LEU A 42 -8.16 10.47 -16.52
C LEU A 42 -7.12 9.66 -15.73
N PHE A 43 -6.17 9.03 -16.43
CA PHE A 43 -5.07 8.30 -15.80
C PHE A 43 -4.23 9.23 -14.92
N ALA A 44 -3.84 10.41 -15.42
CA ALA A 44 -3.12 11.41 -14.63
C ALA A 44 -3.94 11.85 -13.39
N LEU A 45 -5.23 12.14 -13.55
CA LEU A 45 -6.13 12.47 -12.43
C LEU A 45 -6.23 11.35 -11.39
N VAL A 46 -6.36 10.09 -11.82
CA VAL A 46 -6.41 8.92 -10.93
C VAL A 46 -5.09 8.75 -10.19
N THR A 47 -3.95 8.87 -10.89
CA THR A 47 -2.63 8.79 -10.24
C THR A 47 -2.42 9.90 -9.20
N LEU A 48 -2.97 11.10 -9.41
CA LEU A 48 -2.92 12.20 -8.44
C LEU A 48 -3.80 11.94 -7.20
N GLN A 49 -4.95 11.28 -7.34
CA GLN A 49 -5.80 10.91 -6.20
C GLN A 49 -5.23 9.73 -5.37
N PHE A 50 -4.35 8.91 -5.96
CA PHE A 50 -3.64 7.81 -5.29
C PHE A 50 -2.29 8.22 -4.68
N THR A 51 -2.03 9.53 -4.53
CA THR A 51 -0.79 10.08 -3.95
C THR A 51 -0.55 9.91 -2.44
N PRO A 52 -1.42 9.33 -1.58
CA PRO A 52 -0.99 9.04 -0.21
C PRO A 52 -0.37 7.65 -0.04
N PHE A 53 -0.13 6.87 -1.10
CA PHE A 53 0.52 5.56 -0.97
C PHE A 53 2.04 5.62 -0.99
N TRP A 54 2.70 6.71 -1.41
CA TRP A 54 4.15 6.76 -1.21
C TRP A 54 4.40 7.02 0.27
N PRO A 55 4.78 6.01 1.07
CA PRO A 55 5.01 6.26 2.48
C PRO A 55 6.19 7.22 2.55
N ALA A 56 5.97 8.38 3.17
CA ALA A 56 7.10 9.19 3.57
C ALA A 56 8.01 8.29 4.43
N PRO A 57 9.35 8.35 4.28
CA PRO A 57 10.24 7.61 5.16
C PRO A 57 9.86 7.95 6.60
N GLU A 58 9.40 6.94 7.34
CA GLU A 58 9.01 7.08 8.73
C GLU A 58 10.27 7.38 9.53
N ASN A 59 10.55 8.66 9.70
CA ASN A 59 11.65 9.14 10.53
C ASN A 59 11.24 8.88 11.98
N HIS A 60 11.68 7.74 12.51
CA HIS A 60 11.49 7.38 13.91
C HIS A 60 12.33 8.35 14.74
N ALA A 61 11.72 9.44 15.20
CA ALA A 61 12.38 10.62 15.76
C ALA A 61 13.37 10.36 16.92
N GLY A 62 13.32 9.18 17.54
CA GLY A 62 14.20 8.79 18.65
C GLY A 62 15.45 7.99 18.27
N VAL A 63 15.63 7.54 17.03
CA VAL A 63 16.78 6.68 16.67
C VAL A 63 18.09 7.47 16.80
N GLY A 64 19.04 6.91 17.55
CA GLY A 64 20.33 7.55 17.84
C GLY A 64 20.28 8.65 18.90
N SER A 65 19.09 9.02 19.37
CA SER A 65 18.93 9.94 20.50
C SER A 65 18.98 9.16 21.82
N PRO A 66 19.45 9.78 22.92
CA PRO A 66 19.36 9.19 24.24
C PRO A 66 17.88 9.00 24.65
N LEU A 67 17.61 7.94 25.42
CA LEU A 67 16.30 7.72 26.01
C LEU A 67 15.97 8.90 26.95
N PRO A 68 14.77 9.52 26.84
CA PRO A 68 14.32 10.50 27.82
C PRO A 68 14.26 9.89 29.22
N ALA A 69 14.44 10.72 30.25
CA ALA A 69 14.36 10.24 31.62
C ALA A 69 12.97 9.62 31.91
N ILE A 70 12.98 8.35 32.29
CA ILE A 70 11.82 7.61 32.80
C ILE A 70 11.92 7.45 34.32
N ASP A 71 10.75 7.54 34.96
CA ASP A 71 10.47 7.19 36.34
C ASP A 71 9.12 6.46 36.36
N LEU A 72 9.18 5.13 36.47
CA LEU A 72 8.03 4.25 36.38
C LEU A 72 7.65 3.73 37.76
N GLN A 73 6.37 3.88 38.07
CA GLN A 73 5.77 3.30 39.27
C GLN A 73 5.36 1.85 39.00
N PRO A 74 5.46 0.98 40.01
CA PRO A 74 5.10 -0.42 39.86
C PRO A 74 3.59 -0.58 39.67
N LEU A 75 3.20 -1.41 38.70
CA LEU A 75 1.79 -1.76 38.47
C LEU A 75 1.29 -2.83 39.46
N THR A 76 2.22 -3.62 40.01
CA THR A 76 1.91 -4.71 40.95
C THR A 76 2.80 -4.60 42.18
N ALA A 77 2.33 -5.12 43.32
CA ALA A 77 3.09 -5.07 44.58
C ALA A 77 4.43 -5.85 44.51
N ASP A 78 4.53 -6.83 43.61
CA ASP A 78 5.72 -7.67 43.43
C ASP A 78 6.80 -6.99 42.56
N SER A 79 6.47 -5.87 41.94
CA SER A 79 7.40 -5.07 41.13
C SER A 79 7.91 -3.85 41.92
N GLY A 80 9.17 -3.49 41.71
CA GLY A 80 9.75 -2.26 42.23
C GLY A 80 9.62 -1.09 41.25
N PRO A 81 9.82 0.16 41.73
CA PRO A 81 9.96 1.31 40.84
C PRO A 81 11.17 1.14 39.92
N VAL A 82 11.13 1.79 38.75
CA VAL A 82 12.22 1.73 37.76
C VAL A 82 12.53 3.13 37.25
N ALA A 83 13.78 3.54 37.42
CA ALA A 83 14.34 4.76 36.86
C ALA A 83 15.28 4.46 35.69
N THR A 84 15.64 5.51 34.95
CA THR A 84 16.54 5.39 33.78
C THR A 84 17.91 4.81 34.15
N ALA A 85 18.42 5.14 35.34
CA ALA A 85 19.70 4.65 35.84
C ALA A 85 19.71 3.10 36.02
N ASP A 86 18.56 2.48 36.29
CA ASP A 86 18.46 1.03 36.54
C ASP A 86 18.61 0.19 35.26
N ILE A 87 18.44 0.83 34.11
CA ILE A 87 18.43 0.22 32.78
C ILE A 87 19.57 0.70 31.87
N GLU A 88 20.44 1.56 32.37
CA GLU A 88 21.60 2.04 31.63
C GLU A 88 22.53 0.88 31.25
N GLY A 89 23.02 0.89 30.01
CA GLY A 89 23.89 -0.17 29.46
C GLY A 89 23.18 -1.48 29.12
N LYS A 90 21.85 -1.57 29.28
CA LYS A 90 21.06 -2.76 28.93
C LYS A 90 20.31 -2.56 27.62
N VAL A 91 20.05 -3.66 26.94
CA VAL A 91 19.06 -3.68 25.85
C VAL A 91 17.68 -3.71 26.49
N VAL A 92 16.88 -2.68 26.22
CA VAL A 92 15.56 -2.51 26.84
C VAL A 92 14.47 -2.66 25.80
N LEU A 93 13.56 -3.61 26.01
CA LEU A 93 12.29 -3.67 25.30
C LEU A 93 11.24 -2.91 26.13
N LEU A 94 10.81 -1.76 25.63
CA LEU A 94 9.76 -0.96 26.24
C LEU A 94 8.43 -1.24 25.53
N ASN A 95 7.49 -1.86 26.23
CA ASN A 95 6.21 -2.29 25.68
C ASN A 95 5.06 -1.49 26.31
N PHE A 96 4.38 -0.68 25.51
CA PHE A 96 3.18 0.06 25.93
C PHE A 96 1.91 -0.72 25.58
N TRP A 97 1.02 -0.95 26.56
CA TRP A 97 -0.16 -1.79 26.33
C TRP A 97 -1.38 -1.39 27.18
N GLY A 98 -2.52 -2.00 26.89
CA GLY A 98 -3.72 -1.92 27.73
C GLY A 98 -4.63 -3.13 27.51
N THR A 99 -5.38 -3.54 28.54
CA THR A 99 -6.33 -4.67 28.45
C THR A 99 -7.43 -4.43 27.40
N TRP A 100 -7.80 -3.17 27.23
CA TRP A 100 -8.77 -2.70 26.25
C TRP A 100 -8.23 -2.71 24.81
N CYS A 101 -6.91 -2.80 24.61
CA CYS A 101 -6.26 -2.70 23.29
C CYS A 101 -6.21 -4.06 22.58
N PRO A 102 -7.00 -4.28 21.50
CA PRO A 102 -7.01 -5.56 20.78
C PRO A 102 -5.68 -5.97 20.13
N PRO A 103 -4.88 -5.08 19.50
CA PRO A 103 -3.58 -5.49 18.97
C PRO A 103 -2.61 -5.86 20.09
N CYS A 104 -2.61 -5.13 21.21
CA CYS A 104 -1.78 -5.45 22.37
C CYS A 104 -2.05 -6.85 22.92
N ARG A 105 -3.34 -7.28 22.97
CA ARG A 105 -3.69 -8.65 23.38
C ARG A 105 -3.20 -9.72 22.41
N GLN A 106 -3.14 -9.41 21.11
CA GLN A 106 -2.59 -10.33 20.10
C GLN A 106 -1.06 -10.43 20.22
N GLU A 107 -0.39 -9.34 20.64
CA GLU A 107 1.06 -9.28 20.80
C GLU A 107 1.54 -9.93 22.11
N ALA A 108 0.74 -9.88 23.18
CA ALA A 108 1.07 -10.42 24.50
C ALA A 108 1.74 -11.81 24.52
N PRO A 109 1.26 -12.85 23.81
CA PRO A 109 1.92 -14.16 23.79
C PRO A 109 3.33 -14.12 23.19
N HIS A 110 3.60 -13.21 22.24
CA HIS A 110 4.93 -13.05 21.65
C HIS A 110 5.90 -12.35 22.61
N ILE A 111 5.40 -11.38 23.38
CA ILE A 111 6.19 -10.72 24.43
C ILE A 111 6.53 -11.69 25.55
N ASP A 112 5.58 -12.54 25.96
CA ASP A 112 5.83 -13.59 26.96
C ASP A 112 6.90 -14.57 26.46
N ALA A 113 6.80 -15.06 25.23
CA ALA A 113 7.82 -15.93 24.64
C ALA A 113 9.22 -15.27 24.58
N LEU A 114 9.28 -13.97 24.27
CA LEU A 114 10.53 -13.21 24.30
C LEU A 114 11.09 -13.12 25.72
N TYR A 115 10.25 -12.85 26.72
CA TYR A 115 10.67 -12.83 28.13
C TYR A 115 11.17 -14.19 28.60
N GLN A 116 10.51 -15.30 28.23
CA GLN A 116 11.01 -16.64 28.57
C GLN A 116 12.39 -16.93 27.95
N THR A 117 12.67 -16.35 26.79
CA THR A 117 13.94 -16.55 26.08
C THR A 117 15.07 -15.68 26.63
N PHE A 118 14.79 -14.42 26.97
CA PHE A 118 15.82 -13.42 27.30
C PHE A 118 15.76 -12.89 28.74
N GLY A 119 14.70 -13.16 29.50
CA GLY A 119 14.46 -12.58 30.83
C GLY A 119 15.49 -12.95 31.89
N GLY A 120 16.21 -14.07 31.70
CA GLY A 120 17.34 -14.46 32.55
C GLY A 120 18.68 -13.82 32.17
N ASN A 121 18.75 -13.05 31.08
CA ASN A 121 19.98 -12.37 30.64
C ASN A 121 20.15 -11.03 31.35
N GLU A 122 21.25 -10.85 32.07
CA GLU A 122 21.54 -9.61 32.82
C GLU A 122 21.64 -8.36 31.93
N GLY A 123 21.97 -8.54 30.64
CA GLY A 123 22.05 -7.47 29.63
C GLY A 123 20.72 -7.10 28.97
N PHE A 124 19.62 -7.81 29.27
CA PHE A 124 18.30 -7.54 28.70
C PHE A 124 17.29 -7.15 29.78
N ARG A 125 16.41 -6.19 29.47
CA ARG A 125 15.28 -5.82 30.33
C ARG A 125 14.01 -5.62 29.51
N LEU A 126 12.93 -6.27 29.94
CA LEU A 126 11.58 -5.99 29.47
C LEU A 126 10.91 -5.02 30.47
N LEU A 127 10.45 -3.87 29.98
CA LEU A 127 9.63 -2.93 30.73
C LEU A 127 8.25 -2.86 30.10
N SER A 128 7.23 -3.30 30.86
CA SER A 128 5.84 -3.31 30.41
C SER A 128 5.08 -2.17 31.07
N VAL A 129 4.62 -1.21 30.26
CA VAL A 129 3.95 0.01 30.71
C VAL A 129 2.47 -0.03 30.32
N SER A 130 1.60 0.01 31.32
CA SER A 130 0.15 0.10 31.11
C SER A 130 -0.25 1.54 30.76
N CYS A 131 -1.04 1.69 29.70
CA CYS A 131 -1.67 2.95 29.29
C CYS A 131 -3.11 3.10 29.83
N SER A 132 -3.51 2.26 30.80
CA SER A 132 -4.82 2.38 31.46
C SER A 132 -4.71 3.36 32.63
N GLY A 133 -5.35 4.53 32.51
CA GLY A 133 -5.33 5.60 33.50
C GLY A 133 -6.17 5.33 34.75
N ASN A 134 -5.84 4.29 35.52
CA ASN A 134 -6.29 4.18 36.90
C ASN A 134 -5.06 3.89 37.77
N PRO A 135 -4.66 4.81 38.67
CA PRO A 135 -3.53 4.59 39.58
C PRO A 135 -3.75 3.37 40.48
#